data_AF-A0A915LNR8-F1
#
_entry.id   AF-A0A915LNR8-F1
#
_cell.length_a   1.000
_cell.length_b   1.000
_cell.length_c   1.000
_cell.angle_alpha   90.00
_cell.angle_beta   90.00
_cell.angle_gamma   90.00
#
_symmetry.space_group_name_H-M   'P 1'
#
loop_
_entity.id
_entity.type
_entity.pdbx_description
1 polymer ?
#
loop_
_entity_poly.entity_id
_entity_poly.type
_entity_poly.pdbx_seq_one_letter_code
_entity_poly.pdbx_strand_id
1 'polypeptide(L)'
;FHILTVRAYKERKDDSKFDPVKEVLEPIHQFIVQFLSCEVCSKNFDKMAKEDGLLNLSKNSFKLPLITFKQFSIFAEDVVLWLWRGHNKVNKRLKGEPSEDPMFPKQQFPPESICGDCRNSDGSFNEEKVLKFLLNYYNDVKIDKYKQAPAYKVSEFSNGKLDKVAERRLNPKFDPMAGKVDKLEEIEAKIFEQED
;
A
#
# COMPACT_ATOMS: atom_id res chain seq x y z
N PHE A 1 1.04 -1.79 0.58
CA PHE A 1 1.76 -1.66 -0.71
C PHE A 1 2.02 -0.23 -1.15
N HIS A 2 1.03 0.69 -1.10
CA HIS A 2 1.25 2.11 -1.44
C HIS A 2 2.40 2.79 -0.69
N ILE A 3 2.58 2.50 0.59
CA ILE A 3 3.73 3.02 1.37
C ILE A 3 5.06 2.55 0.79
N LEU A 4 5.15 1.29 0.33
CA LEU A 4 6.39 0.75 -0.24
C LEU A 4 6.74 1.43 -1.56
N THR A 5 5.75 1.67 -2.43
CA THR A 5 5.97 2.38 -3.70
C THR A 5 6.41 3.83 -3.44
N VAL A 6 5.77 4.53 -2.50
CA VAL A 6 6.13 5.90 -2.13
C VAL A 6 7.51 5.99 -1.46
N ARG A 7 7.88 5.05 -0.59
CA ARG A 7 9.23 5.02 0.01
C ARG A 7 10.30 4.76 -1.03
N ALA A 8 10.10 3.77 -1.89
CA ALA A 8 11.05 3.47 -2.97
C ALA A 8 11.25 4.67 -3.90
N TYR A 9 10.17 5.40 -4.22
CA TYR A 9 10.25 6.67 -4.94
C TYR A 9 11.14 7.68 -4.22
N LYS A 10 10.88 7.95 -2.94
CA LYS A 10 11.63 8.97 -2.19
C LYS A 10 13.10 8.65 -2.02
N GLU A 11 13.41 7.37 -1.82
CA GLU A 11 14.78 6.93 -1.57
C GLU A 11 15.61 6.80 -2.84
N ARG A 12 14.99 6.45 -3.98
CA ARG A 12 15.72 5.97 -5.15
C ARG A 12 15.31 6.59 -6.49
N LYS A 13 14.40 7.57 -6.54
CA LYS A 13 14.00 8.23 -7.81
C LYS A 13 15.17 8.81 -8.62
N ASP A 14 16.25 9.24 -7.94
CA ASP A 14 17.43 9.84 -8.58
C ASP A 14 18.57 8.82 -8.80
N ASP A 15 18.37 7.55 -8.43
CA ASP A 15 19.34 6.47 -8.62
C ASP A 15 19.19 5.84 -10.01
N SER A 16 20.21 6.00 -10.85
CA SER A 16 20.23 5.48 -12.22
C SER A 16 20.25 3.94 -12.30
N LYS A 17 20.54 3.24 -11.20
CA LYS A 17 20.50 1.78 -11.12
C LYS A 17 19.18 1.23 -10.59
N PHE A 18 18.25 2.10 -10.18
CA PHE A 18 16.97 1.67 -9.63
C PHE A 18 16.08 1.11 -10.75
N ASP A 19 15.68 -0.16 -10.61
CA ASP A 19 14.68 -0.79 -11.48
C ASP A 19 13.35 -0.90 -10.69
N PRO A 20 12.45 0.08 -10.82
CA PRO A 20 11.25 0.13 -9.99
C PRO A 20 10.27 -1.02 -10.30
N VAL A 21 10.36 -1.65 -11.48
CA VAL A 21 9.55 -2.82 -11.83
C VAL A 21 10.04 -4.04 -11.07
N LYS A 22 11.33 -4.37 -11.21
CA LYS A 22 11.91 -5.58 -10.58
C LYS A 22 12.05 -5.46 -9.07
N GLU A 23 12.34 -4.27 -8.58
CA GLU A 23 12.66 -4.07 -7.16
C GLU A 23 11.42 -3.75 -6.31
N VAL A 24 10.30 -3.35 -6.92
CA VAL A 24 9.08 -2.97 -6.19
C VAL A 24 7.84 -3.69 -6.70
N LEU A 25 7.49 -3.54 -7.98
CA LEU A 25 6.21 -4.08 -8.50
C LEU A 25 6.18 -5.60 -8.55
N GLU A 26 7.23 -6.23 -9.05
CA GLU A 26 7.31 -7.69 -9.16
C GLU A 26 7.24 -8.36 -7.76
N PRO A 27 7.99 -7.92 -6.73
CA PRO A 27 7.83 -8.43 -5.37
C PRO A 27 6.41 -8.26 -4.81
N ILE A 28 5.76 -7.11 -5.05
CA ILE A 28 4.37 -6.87 -4.62
C ILE A 28 3.42 -7.85 -5.32
N HIS A 29 3.57 -8.00 -6.63
CA HIS A 29 2.75 -8.92 -7.42
C HIS A 29 2.94 -10.37 -6.97
N GLN A 30 4.18 -10.84 -6.83
CA GLN A 30 4.47 -12.19 -6.35
C GLN A 30 3.92 -12.42 -4.95
N PHE A 31 4.04 -11.43 -4.05
CA PHE A 31 3.45 -11.57 -2.73
C PHE A 31 1.93 -11.78 -2.81
N ILE A 32 1.23 -10.95 -3.59
CA ILE A 32 -0.23 -11.03 -3.74
C ILE A 32 -0.63 -12.37 -4.37
N VAL A 33 0.05 -12.78 -5.44
CA VAL A 33 -0.31 -14.00 -6.17
C VAL A 33 -0.05 -15.27 -5.36
N GLN A 34 1.03 -15.30 -4.58
CA GLN A 34 1.46 -16.50 -3.86
C GLN A 34 0.89 -16.58 -2.44
N PHE A 35 0.67 -15.45 -1.76
CA PHE A 35 0.40 -15.44 -0.31
C PHE A 35 -0.90 -14.75 0.10
N LEU A 36 -1.58 -13.98 -0.77
CA LEU A 36 -2.86 -13.37 -0.40
C LEU A 36 -3.95 -14.44 -0.31
N SER A 37 -4.53 -14.62 0.89
CA SER A 37 -5.51 -15.68 1.14
C SER A 37 -6.79 -15.58 0.31
N CYS A 38 -7.19 -14.37 -0.09
CA CYS A 38 -8.34 -14.19 -0.98
C CYS A 38 -7.96 -14.56 -2.42
N GLU A 39 -8.28 -15.79 -2.82
CA GLU A 39 -7.98 -16.32 -4.16
C GLU A 39 -8.59 -15.45 -5.28
N VAL A 40 -9.86 -15.03 -5.15
CA VAL A 40 -10.53 -14.20 -6.15
C VAL A 40 -9.88 -12.81 -6.24
N CYS A 41 -9.47 -12.23 -5.12
CA CYS A 41 -8.77 -10.95 -5.08
C CYS A 41 -7.40 -11.07 -5.77
N SER A 42 -6.67 -12.13 -5.46
CA SER A 42 -5.37 -12.46 -6.05
C SER A 42 -5.48 -12.63 -7.58
N LYS A 43 -6.41 -13.45 -8.07
CA LYS A 43 -6.67 -13.63 -9.51
C LYS A 43 -7.04 -12.33 -10.22
N ASN A 44 -7.87 -11.51 -9.58
CA ASN A 44 -8.25 -10.21 -10.13
C ASN A 44 -7.06 -9.24 -10.22
N PHE A 45 -6.19 -9.23 -9.21
CA PHE A 45 -4.97 -8.43 -9.22
C PHE A 45 -3.99 -8.90 -10.30
N ASP A 46 -3.79 -10.22 -10.42
CA ASP A 46 -2.94 -10.83 -11.44
C ASP A 46 -3.44 -10.52 -12.87
N LYS A 47 -4.76 -10.63 -13.09
CA LYS A 47 -5.38 -10.25 -14.36
C LYS A 47 -5.09 -8.79 -14.71
N MET A 48 -5.29 -7.88 -13.78
CA MET A 48 -5.00 -6.45 -13.97
C MET A 48 -3.52 -6.21 -14.30
N ALA A 49 -2.60 -6.86 -13.59
CA ALA A 49 -1.16 -6.74 -13.84
C ALA A 49 -0.75 -7.25 -15.23
N LYS A 50 -1.39 -8.31 -15.73
CA LYS A 50 -1.19 -8.85 -17.08
C LYS A 50 -1.77 -7.95 -18.17
N GLU A 51 -2.99 -7.46 -17.98
CA GLU A 51 -3.69 -6.58 -18.95
C GLU A 51 -2.98 -5.24 -19.10
N ASP A 52 -2.47 -4.68 -18.00
CA ASP A 52 -1.68 -3.45 -18.03
C ASP A 52 -0.24 -3.69 -18.52
N GLY A 53 0.14 -4.93 -18.90
CA GLY A 53 1.45 -5.25 -19.45
C GLY A 53 2.62 -5.14 -18.47
N LEU A 54 2.34 -4.98 -17.18
CA LEU A 54 3.33 -4.67 -16.13
C LEU A 54 4.38 -5.78 -15.91
N LEU A 55 4.02 -7.02 -16.21
CA LEU A 55 4.88 -8.19 -16.02
C LEU A 55 5.53 -8.67 -17.32
N ASN A 56 5.10 -8.12 -18.46
CA ASN A 56 5.68 -8.42 -19.77
C ASN A 56 6.91 -7.55 -20.08
N LEU A 57 7.23 -6.59 -19.21
CA LEU A 57 8.35 -5.64 -19.36
C LEU A 57 9.75 -6.28 -19.21
N SER A 58 9.82 -7.52 -18.71
CA SER A 58 11.07 -8.31 -18.67
C SER A 58 11.45 -8.88 -20.04
N LYS A 59 10.51 -8.97 -20.98
CA LYS A 59 10.76 -9.50 -22.34
C LYS A 59 10.55 -8.37 -23.34
N ASN A 60 11.66 -7.78 -23.80
CA ASN A 60 11.79 -6.86 -24.93
C ASN A 60 10.47 -6.48 -25.64
N SER A 61 10.17 -5.17 -25.63
CA SER A 61 9.30 -4.53 -26.62
C SER A 61 7.79 -4.78 -26.53
N PHE A 62 7.05 -4.11 -25.62
CA PHE A 62 5.69 -3.67 -25.96
C PHE A 62 5.10 -2.54 -25.10
N LYS A 63 4.25 -1.74 -25.75
CA LYS A 63 3.57 -0.51 -25.31
C LYS A 63 2.64 -0.72 -24.11
N LEU A 64 2.84 0.08 -23.06
CA LEU A 64 1.74 0.51 -22.21
C LEU A 64 0.83 1.45 -23.03
N PRO A 65 -0.49 1.21 -23.12
CA PRO A 65 -1.37 1.94 -24.05
C PRO A 65 -1.67 3.38 -23.62
N LEU A 66 -0.95 3.93 -22.64
CA LEU A 66 -1.12 5.30 -22.15
C LEU A 66 0.19 6.12 -22.14
N ILE A 67 1.33 5.54 -22.56
CA ILE A 67 2.58 6.28 -22.67
C ILE A 67 2.84 6.59 -24.14
N THR A 68 2.22 7.68 -24.61
CA THR A 68 2.55 8.26 -25.90
C THR A 68 3.94 8.90 -25.81
N PHE A 69 4.90 8.29 -26.52
CA PHE A 69 6.10 8.96 -27.06
C PHE A 69 7.10 9.62 -26.09
N LYS A 70 7.34 9.06 -24.91
CA LYS A 70 8.60 9.32 -24.20
C LYS A 70 9.20 8.00 -23.73
N GLN A 71 10.39 7.72 -24.25
CA GLN A 71 11.41 6.76 -23.83
C GLN A 71 10.96 5.54 -22.98
N PHE A 72 11.41 4.38 -23.43
CA PHE A 72 11.25 3.00 -22.93
C PHE A 72 11.68 2.75 -21.46
N SER A 73 11.37 3.65 -20.52
CA SER A 73 11.83 3.65 -19.15
C SER A 73 10.66 3.92 -18.22
N ILE A 74 10.41 2.98 -17.32
CA ILE A 74 9.46 3.14 -16.21
C ILE A 74 10.21 3.78 -15.07
N PHE A 75 9.68 4.89 -14.57
CA PHE A 75 10.25 5.62 -13.46
C PHE A 75 9.56 5.27 -12.15
N ALA A 76 10.13 5.74 -11.05
CA ALA A 76 9.62 5.44 -9.73
C ALA A 76 8.17 5.96 -9.53
N GLU A 77 7.83 7.09 -10.14
CA GLU A 77 6.48 7.68 -10.11
C GLU A 77 5.44 6.80 -10.82
N ASP A 78 5.83 6.12 -11.89
CA ASP A 78 4.94 5.25 -12.65
C ASP A 78 4.44 4.09 -11.80
N VAL A 79 5.30 3.58 -10.91
CA VAL A 79 4.97 2.52 -9.97
C VAL A 79 4.00 2.99 -8.88
N VAL A 80 4.20 4.20 -8.36
CA VAL A 80 3.27 4.83 -7.42
C VAL A 80 1.89 5.01 -8.07
N LEU A 81 1.87 5.59 -9.27
CA LEU A 81 0.62 5.88 -9.98
C LEU A 81 -0.05 4.62 -10.53
N TRP A 82 0.69 3.61 -10.99
CA TRP A 82 0.11 2.35 -11.46
C TRP A 82 -0.67 1.64 -10.35
N LEU A 83 -0.06 1.52 -9.16
CA LEU A 83 -0.73 0.87 -8.04
C LEU A 83 -1.96 1.67 -7.59
N TRP A 84 -1.88 3.00 -7.60
CA TRP A 84 -3.01 3.89 -7.33
C TRP A 84 -4.15 3.71 -8.34
N ARG A 85 -3.86 3.74 -9.65
CA ARG A 85 -4.84 3.48 -10.71
C ARG A 85 -5.50 2.11 -10.54
N GLY A 86 -4.69 1.08 -10.28
CA GLY A 86 -5.18 -0.27 -10.05
C GLY A 86 -6.13 -0.37 -8.86
N HIS A 87 -5.79 0.28 -7.74
CA HIS A 87 -6.68 0.33 -6.58
C HIS A 87 -7.98 1.06 -6.91
N ASN A 88 -7.93 2.16 -7.68
CA ASN A 88 -9.15 2.85 -8.11
C ASN A 88 -10.03 2.06 -9.09
N LYS A 89 -9.44 1.23 -9.96
CA LYS A 89 -10.19 0.25 -10.76
C LYS A 89 -10.92 -0.75 -9.84
N VAL A 90 -10.26 -1.21 -8.78
CA VAL A 90 -10.86 -2.10 -7.77
C VAL A 90 -11.99 -1.39 -7.01
N ASN A 91 -11.79 -0.15 -6.54
CA ASN A 91 -12.82 0.62 -5.86
C ASN A 91 -14.05 0.81 -6.74
N LYS A 92 -13.86 1.14 -8.02
CA LYS A 92 -14.98 1.27 -8.97
C LYS A 92 -15.76 -0.04 -9.13
N ARG A 93 -15.06 -1.17 -9.21
CA ARG A 93 -15.69 -2.50 -9.37
C ARG A 93 -16.45 -2.94 -8.12
N LEU A 94 -15.92 -2.65 -6.93
CA LEU A 94 -16.48 -3.11 -5.65
C LEU A 94 -17.54 -2.17 -5.07
N LYS A 95 -17.76 -0.99 -5.68
CA LYS A 95 -18.75 -0.02 -5.21
C LYS A 95 -20.16 -0.62 -5.29
N GLY A 96 -20.87 -0.63 -4.16
CA GLY A 96 -22.23 -1.17 -4.04
C GLY A 96 -22.31 -2.70 -3.98
N GLU A 97 -21.17 -3.41 -3.95
CA GLU A 97 -21.17 -4.87 -3.80
C GLU A 97 -21.50 -5.26 -2.35
N PRO A 98 -22.12 -6.43 -2.09
CA PRO A 98 -22.46 -6.87 -0.73
C PRO A 98 -21.27 -7.01 0.24
N SER A 99 -20.05 -7.09 -0.31
CA SER A 99 -18.79 -7.12 0.47
C SER A 99 -18.28 -5.74 0.88
N GLU A 100 -18.93 -4.66 0.42
CA GLU A 100 -18.61 -3.29 0.79
C GLU A 100 -19.02 -3.01 2.24
N ASP A 101 -18.14 -2.37 2.99
CA ASP A 101 -18.46 -1.89 4.33
C ASP A 101 -19.36 -0.64 4.19
N PRO A 102 -20.60 -0.65 4.71
CA PRO A 102 -21.49 0.51 4.63
C PRO A 102 -20.92 1.78 5.28
N MET A 103 -20.02 1.63 6.26
CA MET A 103 -19.34 2.77 6.90
C MET A 103 -18.16 3.30 6.07
N PHE A 104 -17.66 2.53 5.11
CA PHE A 104 -16.53 2.94 4.28
C PHE A 104 -16.78 2.58 2.81
N PRO A 105 -17.77 3.25 2.18
CA PRO A 105 -18.13 2.98 0.81
C PRO A 105 -16.94 3.26 -0.13
N LYS A 106 -16.83 2.42 -1.15
CA LYS A 106 -15.78 2.51 -2.15
C LYS A 106 -16.02 3.75 -3.01
N GLN A 107 -15.02 4.60 -3.03
CA GLN A 107 -14.98 5.79 -3.86
C GLN A 107 -13.63 5.95 -4.56
N GLN A 108 -13.60 6.84 -5.55
CA GLN A 108 -12.37 7.15 -6.26
C GLN A 108 -11.46 7.99 -5.36
N PHE A 109 -10.29 7.45 -5.04
CA PHE A 109 -9.33 8.05 -4.13
C PHE A 109 -8.26 8.87 -4.88
N PRO A 110 -7.81 10.03 -4.36
CA PRO A 110 -8.43 10.77 -3.26
C PRO A 110 -9.78 11.38 -3.69
N PRO A 111 -10.76 11.48 -2.77
CA PRO A 111 -11.91 12.37 -2.95
C PRO A 111 -11.47 13.83 -2.99
N GLU A 112 -12.31 14.69 -3.58
CA GLU A 112 -12.06 16.14 -3.69
C GLU A 112 -11.89 16.81 -2.33
N SER A 113 -12.56 16.30 -1.29
CA SER A 113 -12.52 16.83 0.07
C SER A 113 -11.13 16.80 0.71
N ILE A 114 -10.28 15.86 0.29
CA ILE A 114 -8.91 15.70 0.81
C ILE A 114 -7.85 16.12 -0.22
N CYS A 115 -8.24 16.25 -1.48
CA CYS A 115 -7.42 16.79 -2.55
C CYS A 115 -8.27 17.44 -3.65
N GLY A 116 -8.66 18.70 -3.46
CA GLY A 116 -9.43 19.45 -4.47
C GLY A 116 -8.66 19.63 -5.77
N ASP A 117 -7.35 19.86 -5.67
CA ASP A 117 -6.43 20.00 -6.81
C ASP A 117 -6.21 18.69 -7.60
N CYS A 118 -6.66 17.54 -7.09
CA CYS A 118 -6.45 16.25 -7.75
C CYS A 118 -7.45 16.00 -8.90
N ARG A 119 -8.44 16.89 -9.11
CA ARG A 119 -9.39 16.82 -10.22
C ARG A 119 -9.18 17.97 -11.19
N ASN A 120 -9.26 17.67 -12.49
CA ASN A 120 -9.41 18.66 -13.54
C ASN A 120 -10.86 19.17 -13.56
N SER A 121 -11.12 20.25 -14.30
CA SER A 121 -12.46 20.84 -14.44
C SER A 121 -13.50 19.89 -15.06
N ASP A 122 -13.06 18.85 -15.77
CA ASP A 122 -13.90 17.80 -16.36
C ASP A 122 -14.15 16.61 -15.41
N GLY A 123 -13.66 16.66 -14.17
CA GLY A 123 -13.78 15.60 -13.17
C GLY A 123 -12.77 14.45 -13.35
N SER A 124 -11.90 14.50 -14.37
CA SER A 124 -10.80 13.54 -14.52
C SER A 124 -9.69 13.81 -13.49
N PHE A 125 -8.89 12.80 -13.17
CA PHE A 125 -7.77 12.98 -12.26
C PHE A 125 -6.61 13.76 -12.90
N ASN A 126 -6.09 14.73 -12.17
CA ASN A 126 -4.80 15.35 -12.48
C ASN A 126 -3.67 14.51 -11.85
N GLU A 127 -3.04 13.65 -12.65
CA GLU A 127 -2.06 12.68 -12.13
C GLU A 127 -0.82 13.32 -11.49
N GLU A 128 -0.41 14.50 -11.92
CA GLU A 128 0.71 15.23 -11.31
C GLU A 128 0.36 15.67 -9.87
N LYS A 129 -0.84 16.21 -9.70
CA LYS A 129 -1.36 16.63 -8.39
C LYS A 129 -1.64 15.41 -7.50
N VAL A 130 -2.16 14.32 -8.07
CA VAL A 130 -2.34 13.03 -7.38
C VAL A 130 -1.00 12.49 -6.91
N LEU A 131 0.04 12.46 -7.74
CA LEU A 131 1.36 11.99 -7.32
C LEU A 131 1.86 12.78 -6.12
N LYS A 132 1.82 14.13 -6.18
CA LYS A 132 2.19 15.00 -5.07
C LYS A 132 1.38 14.69 -3.80
N PHE A 133 0.07 14.49 -3.94
CA PHE A 133 -0.79 14.09 -2.84
C PHE A 133 -0.37 12.74 -2.23
N LEU A 134 -0.20 11.69 -3.04
CA LEU A 134 0.18 10.35 -2.58
C LEU A 134 1.53 10.34 -1.87
N LEU A 135 2.50 11.08 -2.41
CA LEU A 135 3.83 11.23 -1.82
C LEU A 135 3.80 11.91 -0.45
N ASN A 136 2.82 12.77 -0.19
CA ASN A 136 2.64 13.42 1.11
C ASN A 136 1.81 12.53 2.05
N TYR A 137 0.68 12.00 1.55
CA TYR A 137 -0.26 11.16 2.28
C TYR A 137 0.42 9.92 2.88
N TYR A 138 1.18 9.17 2.08
CA TYR A 138 1.86 7.95 2.54
C TYR A 138 3.24 8.20 3.19
N ASN A 139 3.66 9.46 3.34
CA ASN A 139 4.91 9.79 4.03
C ASN A 139 4.76 9.85 5.54
N ASP A 140 3.60 10.30 6.01
CA ASP A 140 3.35 10.61 7.43
C ASP A 140 2.66 9.44 8.15
N VAL A 141 2.86 8.22 7.65
CA VAL A 141 2.42 7.01 8.36
C VAL A 141 3.38 6.83 9.52
N LYS A 142 2.91 7.05 10.75
CA LYS A 142 3.74 6.74 11.92
C LYS A 142 4.04 5.24 11.93
N ILE A 143 5.32 4.91 11.92
CA ILE A 143 5.76 3.59 12.39
C ILE A 143 5.74 3.68 13.90
N ASP A 144 4.85 2.94 14.57
CA ASP A 144 4.83 2.89 16.02
C ASP A 144 6.24 2.63 16.56
N LYS A 145 6.73 3.54 17.40
CA LYS A 145 8.04 3.38 18.02
C LYS A 145 7.93 2.30 19.09
N TYR A 146 8.62 1.18 18.85
CA TYR A 146 8.72 0.04 19.74
C TYR A 146 9.12 0.44 21.18
N LYS A 147 8.27 0.14 22.17
CA LYS A 147 8.71 0.00 23.56
C LYS A 147 8.95 -1.48 23.86
N GLN A 148 10.06 -1.79 24.54
CA GLN A 148 10.40 -3.16 24.92
C GLN A 148 9.35 -3.72 25.88
N ALA A 149 8.84 -4.93 25.58
CA ALA A 149 7.97 -5.65 26.53
C ALA A 149 8.76 -6.05 27.79
N PRO A 150 8.13 -6.07 28.98
CA PRO A 150 8.78 -6.53 30.21
C PRO A 150 9.13 -8.04 30.11
N ALA A 151 10.24 -8.43 30.73
CA ALA A 151 10.64 -9.83 30.78
C ALA A 151 9.68 -10.63 31.69
N TYR A 152 9.40 -11.89 31.33
CA TYR A 152 8.64 -12.81 32.17
C TYR A 152 9.50 -14.01 32.55
N LYS A 153 9.24 -14.56 33.74
CA LYS A 153 10.02 -15.65 34.33
C LYS A 153 9.41 -17.00 33.93
N VAL A 154 10.24 -17.86 33.35
CA VAL A 154 9.90 -19.22 32.97
C VAL A 154 10.61 -20.18 33.90
N SER A 155 9.84 -21.01 34.59
CA SER A 155 10.33 -22.05 35.48
C SER A 155 10.53 -23.35 34.69
N GLU A 156 11.76 -23.87 34.67
CA GLU A 156 12.11 -25.17 34.13
C GLU A 156 12.14 -26.19 35.26
N PHE A 157 11.47 -27.34 35.06
CA PHE A 157 11.38 -28.41 36.03
C PHE A 157 11.95 -29.70 35.43
N SER A 158 12.71 -30.45 36.22
CA SER A 158 13.25 -31.77 35.87
C SER A 158 12.87 -32.78 36.94
N ASN A 159 12.32 -33.93 36.54
CA ASN A 159 11.82 -34.97 37.43
C ASN A 159 10.88 -34.47 38.55
N GLY A 160 10.04 -33.48 38.23
CA GLY A 160 9.07 -32.89 39.17
C GLY A 160 9.65 -31.90 40.19
N LYS A 161 10.96 -31.58 40.12
CA LYS A 161 11.57 -30.51 40.92
C LYS A 161 11.92 -29.29 40.06
N LEU A 162 11.75 -28.11 40.65
CA LEU A 162 12.14 -26.85 40.03
C LEU A 162 13.66 -26.83 39.87
N ASP A 163 14.11 -26.71 38.63
CA ASP A 163 15.53 -26.78 38.27
C ASP A 163 16.08 -25.36 38.05
N LYS A 164 15.41 -24.53 37.25
CA LYS A 164 15.83 -23.14 36.98
C LYS A 164 14.64 -22.21 36.75
N VAL A 165 14.80 -20.92 37.05
CA VAL A 165 13.87 -19.87 36.61
C VAL A 165 14.64 -18.91 35.70
N ALA A 166 14.28 -18.85 34.43
CA ALA A 166 14.91 -18.01 33.42
C ALA A 166 13.99 -16.86 33.01
N GLU A 167 14.53 -15.64 32.89
CA GLU A 167 13.79 -14.55 32.23
C GLU A 167 13.83 -14.75 30.72
N ARG A 168 12.65 -14.87 30.11
CA ARG A 168 12.50 -14.92 28.66
C ARG A 168 11.75 -13.68 28.18
N ARG A 169 12.03 -13.30 26.93
CA ARG A 169 11.32 -12.24 26.20
C ARG A 169 10.66 -12.88 24.99
N LEU A 170 9.37 -12.68 24.82
CA LEU A 170 8.67 -13.09 23.60
C LEU A 170 9.02 -12.08 22.49
N ASN A 171 9.32 -12.60 21.31
CA ASN A 171 9.31 -11.87 20.04
C ASN A 171 8.37 -12.70 19.13
N PRO A 172 7.39 -12.12 18.42
CA PRO A 172 7.38 -10.78 17.84
C PRO A 172 6.41 -9.80 18.51
N LYS A 173 6.67 -8.53 18.21
CA LYS A 173 6.20 -7.31 18.86
C LYS A 173 4.75 -6.97 18.45
N PHE A 174 3.84 -6.90 19.40
CA PHE A 174 2.53 -6.24 19.29
C PHE A 174 2.24 -5.52 20.61
N ASP A 175 1.88 -4.23 20.53
CA ASP A 175 1.23 -3.47 21.61
C ASP A 175 0.43 -2.30 20.98
N PRO A 176 -0.85 -2.08 21.32
CA PRO A 176 -1.68 -1.04 20.73
C PRO A 176 -1.53 0.27 21.53
N MET A 177 -0.99 1.32 20.90
CA MET A 177 -1.19 2.68 21.41
C MET A 177 -2.43 3.31 20.77
N ALA A 178 -3.59 2.99 21.35
CA ALA A 178 -4.77 3.83 21.24
C ALA A 178 -4.48 5.17 21.92
N GLY A 179 -4.33 6.27 21.18
CA GLY A 179 -4.23 7.58 21.83
C GLY A 179 -3.74 8.77 21.02
N LYS A 180 -3.29 8.61 19.77
CA LYS A 180 -3.09 9.75 18.88
C LYS A 180 -3.63 9.40 17.52
N VAL A 181 -4.84 9.88 17.25
CA VAL A 181 -5.50 9.74 15.96
C VAL A 181 -4.54 10.28 14.89
N ASP A 182 -4.14 9.45 13.94
CA ASP A 182 -3.16 9.84 12.93
C ASP A 182 -3.74 10.86 11.96
N LYS A 183 -2.92 11.65 11.26
CA LYS A 183 -3.44 12.52 10.17
C LYS A 183 -4.18 11.71 9.10
N LEU A 184 -3.80 10.45 8.92
CA LEU A 184 -4.51 9.51 8.05
C LEU A 184 -5.91 9.23 8.59
N GLU A 185 -6.04 8.98 9.88
CA GLU A 185 -7.32 8.78 10.55
C GLU A 185 -8.12 10.10 10.64
N GLU A 186 -7.48 11.26 10.78
CA GLU A 186 -8.14 12.58 10.66
C GLU A 186 -8.63 12.83 9.23
N ILE A 187 -7.87 12.40 8.22
CA ILE A 187 -8.29 12.47 6.82
C ILE A 187 -9.41 11.46 6.56
N GLU A 188 -9.33 10.24 7.08
CA GLU A 188 -10.40 9.24 7.01
C GLU A 188 -11.66 9.72 7.73
N ALA A 189 -11.54 10.37 8.89
CA ALA A 189 -12.67 11.00 9.58
C ALA A 189 -13.30 12.11 8.74
N LYS A 190 -12.49 12.95 8.07
CA LYS A 190 -13.01 13.96 7.12
C LYS A 190 -13.70 13.34 5.90
N ILE A 191 -13.28 12.16 5.47
CA ILE A 191 -13.96 11.42 4.41
C ILE A 191 -15.30 10.90 4.92
N PHE A 192 -15.33 10.36 6.14
CA PHE A 192 -16.51 9.76 6.77
C PHE A 192 -17.58 10.79 7.13
N GLU A 193 -17.21 11.95 7.69
CA GLU A 193 -18.13 13.02 8.11
C GLU A 193 -18.91 13.69 6.95
N GLN A 194 -18.62 13.35 5.69
CA GLN A 194 -19.22 13.97 4.51
C GLN A 194 -20.21 13.05 3.78
N GLU A 195 -20.41 11.84 4.28
CA GLU A 195 -21.33 10.84 3.70
C GLU A 195 -22.70 10.78 4.43
N ASP A 196 -22.89 11.60 5.49
CA ASP A 196 -24.16 11.85 6.20
C ASP A 196 -24.91 13.10 5.69
#